data_AF-A0A0F8WW62-F1
#
_entry.id   AF-A0A0F8WW62-F1
#
_cell.length_a   1.000
_cell.length_b   1.000
_cell.length_c   1.000
_cell.angle_alpha   90.00
_cell.angle_beta   90.00
_cell.angle_gamma   90.00
#
_symmetry.space_group_name_H-M   'P 1'
#
loop_
_entity.id
_entity.type
_entity.pdbx_description
1 polymer ?
#
loop_
_entity_poly.entity_id
_entity_poly.type
_entity_poly.pdbx_seq_one_letter_code
_entity_poly.pdbx_strand_id
1 'polypeptide(L)'
;KVELVGNRRFARGGPFLLTLPPWALCKHIVLHELTHALLPSYCTWHGPEYVRTYVDLVYRFMHVQSGPLRKSLREAKIKVARSDITWELIFDERKRGY
;
A
#
# COMPACT_ATOMS: atom_id res chain seq x y z
N LYS A 1 2.43 -16.12 0.37
CA LYS A 1 3.02 -16.06 1.74
C LYS A 1 3.97 -14.87 1.77
N VAL A 2 3.66 -13.80 2.51
CA VAL A 2 4.59 -12.67 2.68
C VAL A 2 5.55 -13.05 3.81
N GLU A 3 6.83 -13.19 3.50
CA GLU A 3 7.85 -13.44 4.52
C GLU A 3 8.42 -12.11 5.02
N LEU A 4 8.56 -12.00 6.35
CA LEU A 4 9.12 -10.83 7.01
C LEU A 4 10.55 -11.17 7.42
N VAL A 5 11.54 -10.58 6.75
CA VAL A 5 12.97 -10.83 7.04
C VAL A 5 13.61 -9.51 7.49
N GLY A 6 14.21 -9.50 8.68
CA GLY A 6 14.69 -8.29 9.34
C GLY A 6 16.18 -8.01 9.11
N ASN A 7 16.50 -7.05 8.24
CA ASN A 7 17.79 -6.35 8.25
C ASN A 7 17.62 -4.99 8.95
N ARG A 8 18.53 -4.62 9.88
CA ARG A 8 18.31 -3.55 10.88
C ARG A 8 18.26 -2.11 10.33
N ARG A 9 18.56 -1.88 9.05
CA ARG A 9 18.85 -0.54 8.53
C ARG A 9 17.72 0.12 7.73
N PHE A 10 16.89 -0.63 7.00
CA PHE A 10 15.87 -0.05 6.12
C PHE A 10 14.64 -0.96 6.00
N ALA A 11 13.45 -0.35 5.93
CA ALA A 11 12.23 -1.01 5.49
C ALA A 11 12.18 -0.98 3.95
N ARG A 12 11.73 -2.08 3.34
CA ARG A 12 11.57 -2.17 1.88
C ARG A 12 10.51 -3.18 1.46
N GLY A 13 9.61 -2.77 0.59
CA GLY A 13 8.65 -3.60 -0.11
C GLY A 13 9.20 -4.09 -1.46
N GLY A 14 8.98 -5.37 -1.74
CA GLY A 14 9.17 -5.98 -3.05
C GLY A 14 7.98 -6.86 -3.43
N PRO A 15 7.91 -7.36 -4.68
CA PRO A 15 6.72 -8.03 -5.21
C PRO A 15 6.24 -9.25 -4.41
N PHE A 16 7.17 -9.93 -3.72
CA PHE A 16 6.88 -11.16 -2.95
C PHE A 16 7.43 -11.14 -1.52
N LEU A 17 8.15 -10.09 -1.13
CA LEU A 17 8.89 -10.03 0.13
C LEU A 17 8.82 -8.62 0.71
N LEU A 18 8.47 -8.54 2.00
CA LEU A 18 8.61 -7.30 2.78
C LEU A 18 9.80 -7.47 3.73
N THR A 19 10.82 -6.65 3.55
CA THR A 19 11.97 -6.61 4.47
C THR A 19 11.69 -5.52 5.50
N LEU A 20 11.31 -5.90 6.72
CA LEU A 20 10.96 -4.97 7.79
C LEU A 20 11.85 -5.17 9.02
N PRO A 21 12.63 -4.16 9.44
CA PRO A 21 13.29 -4.21 10.74
C PRO A 21 12.27 -4.13 11.90
N PRO A 22 12.63 -4.55 13.12
CA PRO A 22 11.69 -4.56 14.26
C PRO A 22 11.03 -3.21 14.56
N TRP A 23 11.75 -2.09 14.36
CA TRP A 23 11.20 -0.75 14.56
C TRP A 23 10.16 -0.35 13.50
N ALA A 24 10.17 -1.00 12.33
CA ALA A 24 9.29 -0.74 11.21
C ALA A 24 7.99 -1.58 11.24
N LEU A 25 7.79 -2.40 12.28
CA LEU A 25 6.62 -3.30 12.39
C LEU A 25 5.33 -2.58 12.86
N CYS A 26 5.25 -1.27 12.71
CA CYS A 26 4.03 -0.53 12.99
C CYS A 26 3.12 -0.50 11.75
N LYS A 27 1.80 -0.43 11.98
CA LYS A 27 0.79 -0.61 10.92
C LYS A 27 1.02 0.29 9.70
N HIS A 28 1.32 1.56 9.90
CA HIS A 28 1.46 2.50 8.78
C HIS A 28 2.69 2.18 7.90
N ILE A 29 3.82 1.76 8.47
CA ILE A 29 5.01 1.36 7.69
C ILE A 29 4.75 0.04 6.96
N VAL A 30 4.11 -0.94 7.62
CA VAL A 30 3.73 -2.20 6.97
C VAL A 30 2.84 -1.95 5.75
N LEU A 31 1.84 -1.07 5.88
CA LEU A 31 0.95 -0.71 4.77
C LEU A 31 1.67 0.09 3.67
N HIS A 32 2.66 0.90 4.03
CA HIS A 32 3.50 1.63 3.09
C HIS A 32 4.28 0.65 2.20
N GLU A 33 5.00 -0.29 2.81
CA GLU A 33 5.78 -1.28 2.05
C GLU A 33 4.87 -2.25 1.28
N LEU A 34 3.71 -2.61 1.84
CA LEU A 34 2.70 -3.38 1.12
C LEU A 34 2.17 -2.64 -0.11
N THR A 35 2.03 -1.32 -0.04
CA THR A 35 1.61 -0.52 -1.20
C THR A 35 2.62 -0.64 -2.34
N HIS A 36 3.92 -0.55 -2.04
CA HIS A 36 4.97 -0.78 -3.02
C HIS A 36 4.94 -2.20 -3.61
N ALA A 37 4.60 -3.21 -2.80
CA ALA A 37 4.51 -4.60 -3.26
C ALA A 37 3.29 -4.86 -4.18
N LEU A 38 2.18 -4.13 -3.98
CA LEU A 38 0.95 -4.32 -4.76
C LEU A 38 0.96 -3.60 -6.12
N LEU A 39 1.81 -2.59 -6.28
CA LEU A 39 1.87 -1.79 -7.49
C LEU A 39 2.92 -2.30 -8.48
N PRO A 40 2.63 -2.26 -9.80
CA PRO A 40 3.64 -2.48 -10.82
C PRO A 40 4.80 -1.50 -10.66
N SER A 41 6.03 -1.94 -11.00
CA SER A 41 7.27 -1.16 -10.82
C SER A 41 7.19 0.28 -11.35
N TYR A 42 6.50 0.51 -12.47
CA TYR A 42 6.34 1.83 -13.09
C TYR A 42 5.43 2.81 -12.31
N CYS A 43 4.63 2.32 -11.35
CA CYS A 43 3.77 3.10 -10.46
C CYS A 43 4.17 2.99 -8.98
N THR A 44 5.33 2.40 -8.67
CA THR A 44 5.77 2.20 -7.28
C THR A 44 6.24 3.48 -6.61
N TRP A 45 6.59 4.53 -7.36
CA TRP A 45 6.87 5.84 -6.78
C TRP A 45 5.63 6.41 -6.09
N HIS A 46 5.84 7.34 -5.15
CA HIS A 46 4.80 8.02 -4.34
C HIS A 46 3.87 8.96 -5.15
N GLY A 47 3.39 8.50 -6.30
CA GLY A 47 2.46 9.18 -7.19
C GLY A 47 0.99 8.88 -6.87
N PRO A 48 0.06 9.32 -7.74
CA PRO A 48 -1.38 9.23 -7.49
C PRO A 48 -1.90 7.81 -7.27
N GLU A 49 -1.35 6.81 -7.94
CA GLU A 49 -1.70 5.38 -7.81
C GLU A 49 -1.24 4.80 -6.47
N TYR A 50 -0.04 5.19 -6.03
CA TYR A 50 0.49 4.89 -4.71
C TYR A 50 -0.43 5.45 -3.62
N VAL A 51 -0.71 6.75 -3.67
CA VAL A 51 -1.54 7.41 -2.65
C VAL A 51 -2.92 6.78 -2.58
N ARG A 52 -3.52 6.47 -3.74
CA ARG A 52 -4.80 5.76 -3.80
C ARG A 52 -4.75 4.43 -3.06
N THR A 53 -3.81 3.56 -3.44
CA THR A 53 -3.68 2.21 -2.89
C THR A 53 -3.40 2.24 -1.39
N TYR A 54 -2.49 3.12 -0.95
CA TYR A 54 -2.18 3.31 0.47
C TYR A 54 -3.39 3.77 1.28
N VAL A 55 -4.17 4.72 0.76
CA VAL A 55 -5.40 5.22 1.40
C VAL A 55 -6.44 4.12 1.54
N ASP A 56 -6.63 3.31 0.50
CA ASP A 56 -7.59 2.23 0.52
C ASP A 56 -7.17 1.13 1.53
N LEU A 57 -5.86 0.85 1.66
CA LEU A 57 -5.30 -0.03 2.70
C LEU A 57 -5.49 0.54 4.12
N VAL A 58 -5.22 1.83 4.32
CA VAL A 58 -5.42 2.50 5.62
C VAL A 58 -6.90 2.47 6.03
N TYR A 59 -7.80 2.76 5.09
CA TYR A 59 -9.24 2.61 5.33
C TYR A 59 -9.60 1.19 5.76
N ARG A 60 -9.11 0.18 5.03
CA ARG A 60 -9.45 -1.23 5.25
C ARG A 60 -8.89 -1.80 6.55
N PHE A 61 -7.63 -1.51 6.88
CA PHE A 61 -6.91 -2.18 7.97
C PHE A 61 -6.71 -1.32 9.23
N MET A 62 -6.88 0.00 9.11
CA MET A 62 -6.79 0.92 10.26
C MET A 62 -8.15 1.52 10.64
N HIS A 63 -9.22 1.18 9.93
CA HIS A 63 -10.58 1.67 10.17
C HIS A 63 -10.70 3.21 10.20
N VAL A 64 -9.80 3.89 9.48
CA VAL A 64 -9.85 5.35 9.33
C VAL A 64 -11.02 5.72 8.43
N GLN A 65 -11.81 6.72 8.81
CA GLN A 65 -12.94 7.17 8.00
C GLN A 65 -12.46 7.80 6.68
N SER A 66 -13.05 7.36 5.56
CA SER A 66 -12.64 7.78 4.22
C SER A 66 -12.90 9.26 3.94
N GLY A 67 -13.97 9.83 4.50
CA GLY A 67 -14.35 11.24 4.31
C GLY A 67 -13.28 12.22 4.81
N PRO A 68 -12.92 12.20 6.12
CA PRO A 68 -11.86 13.03 6.68
C PRO A 68 -10.50 12.84 5.99
N LEU A 69 -10.12 11.60 5.67
CA LEU A 69 -8.87 11.30 5.00
C LEU A 69 -8.81 11.93 3.60
N ARG A 70 -9.87 11.77 2.80
CA ARG A 70 -9.96 12.41 1.47
C ARG A 70 -10.01 13.93 1.55
N LYS A 71 -10.62 14.50 2.59
CA LYS A 71 -10.61 15.94 2.85
C LYS A 71 -9.19 16.44 3.09
N SER A 72 -8.46 15.80 4.01
CA SER A 72 -7.07 16.15 4.32
C SER A 72 -6.15 16.06 3.09
N LEU A 73 -6.31 15.02 2.26
CA LEU A 73 -5.55 14.89 1.00
C LEU A 73 -5.81 16.05 0.02
N ARG A 74 -7.08 16.49 -0.10
CA ARG A 74 -7.44 17.63 -0.95
C ARG A 74 -6.86 18.94 -0.41
N GLU A 75 -6.93 19.16 0.90
CA GLU A 75 -6.36 20.35 1.55
C GLU A 75 -4.83 20.41 1.36
N ALA A 76 -4.17 19.26 1.43
CA ALA A 76 -2.74 19.11 1.14
C ALA A 76 -2.39 19.15 -0.36
N LYS A 77 -3.39 19.32 -1.26
CA LYS A 77 -3.22 19.31 -2.72
C LYS A 77 -2.54 18.03 -3.26
N ILE A 78 -2.73 16.91 -2.57
CA ILE A 78 -2.19 15.61 -2.95
C ILE A 78 -3.08 15.01 -4.04
N LYS A 79 -2.46 14.65 -5.17
CA LYS A 79 -3.15 13.97 -6.28
C LYS A 79 -3.43 12.52 -5.92
N VAL A 80 -4.64 12.06 -6.23
CA VAL A 80 -5.09 10.68 -6.00
C VAL A 80 -5.66 10.16 -7.31
N ALA A 81 -5.21 8.98 -7.75
CA ALA A 81 -5.73 8.36 -8.96
C ALA A 81 -7.24 8.07 -8.84
N ARG A 82 -7.95 8.07 -9.97
CA ARG A 82 -9.37 7.67 -10.02
C ARG A 82 -9.52 6.18 -9.72
N SER A 83 -10.69 5.83 -9.20
CA SER A 83 -10.99 4.50 -8.69
C SER A 83 -11.75 3.63 -9.70
N ASP A 84 -11.03 2.89 -10.53
CA ASP A 84 -11.63 1.84 -11.38
C ASP A 84 -11.18 0.42 -10.98
N ILE A 85 -10.22 0.30 -10.05
CA ILE A 85 -9.75 -1.00 -9.54
C ILE A 85 -10.64 -1.44 -8.38
N THR A 86 -11.42 -2.49 -8.58
CA THR A 86 -12.06 -3.24 -7.49
C THR A 86 -11.02 -4.12 -6.80
N TRP A 87 -11.10 -4.26 -5.48
CA TRP A 87 -10.23 -5.16 -4.72
C TRP A 87 -10.29 -6.61 -5.21
N GLU A 88 -11.39 -6.97 -5.85
CA GLU A 88 -11.57 -8.22 -6.58
C GLU A 88 -10.47 -8.40 -7.65
N LEU A 89 -10.06 -7.37 -8.39
CA LEU A 89 -8.98 -7.50 -9.38
C LEU A 89 -7.59 -7.71 -8.76
N ILE A 90 -7.37 -7.23 -7.53
CA ILE A 90 -6.08 -7.35 -6.83
C ILE A 90 -5.96 -8.71 -6.13
N PHE A 91 -7.07 -9.25 -5.63
CA PHE A 91 -7.14 -10.47 -4.84
C PHE A 91 -7.88 -11.65 -5.52
N ASP A 92 -8.29 -11.55 -6.79
CA ASP A 92 -8.82 -12.70 -7.54
C ASP A 92 -7.69 -13.67 -7.84
N GLU A 93 -7.48 -14.59 -6.89
CA GLU A 93 -6.51 -15.69 -6.98
C GLU A 93 -6.76 -16.56 -8.23
N ARG A 94 -7.97 -16.54 -8.82
CA ARG A 94 -8.31 -17.32 -10.03
C ARG A 94 -7.66 -16.80 -11.30
N LYS A 95 -7.17 -15.55 -11.33
CA LYS A 95 -6.45 -14.98 -12.50
C LYS A 95 -4.93 -15.02 -12.36
N ARG A 96 -4.40 -15.36 -11.19
CA ARG A 96 -2.97 -15.58 -10.97
C ARG A 96 -2.68 -17.06 -11.16
N GLY A 97 -2.55 -17.48 -12.41
CA GLY A 97 -2.10 -18.82 -12.74
C GLY A 97 -0.72 -19.08 -12.13
N TYR A 98 -0.71 -19.80 -11.02
CA TYR A 98 0.44 -20.48 -10.44
C TYR A 98 0.18 -21.98 -10.50
#